data_AF-A0A7C2UW86-F1
#
_entry.id   AF-A0A7C2UW86-F1
#
_cell.length_a   1.000
_cell.length_b   1.000
_cell.length_c   1.000
_cell.angle_alpha   90.00
_cell.angle_beta   90.00
_cell.angle_gamma   90.00
#
_symmetry.space_group_name_H-M   'P 1'
#
loop_
_entity.id
_entity.type
_entity.pdbx_description
1 polymer ?
#
loop_
_entity_poly.entity_id
_entity_poly.type
_entity_poly.pdbx_seq_one_letter_code
_entity_poly.pdbx_strand_id
1 'polypeptide(L)'
;MHLAILGAVSLSILYTLIYPWVYRSQLAHYVMFGVASPLIVGLIGAFAWRVQVLARSLKVHGKLNVSGEFRGRSIRLQGVLMGVIALTATTLATSILPGLLYLNVKLTVAAVDYMLVAIFYVRPEVNLYADFDRALHDIRMPFNIKDVIEGRVDASQVSMGVSRLSELDRHETLSLDACVEIGACEESCPATVAGRPLSPRVLVRKLAMLKGTMGPGSNPLDVVGDDELWACTTCGACTYNCPVGIRHVDIIIDLRRRLIELGKLDQKKTNLLLNLSQYGNTMGTPNYGRHEWLRGLGVKTVEENPGFQYLLWVGCMGSFDSRAREIVKALIEVLREAGLLDKVAVLGDEETCCGDPARRLGEEGRFQEIALRNIELFRKYGVRRIITICPHGYNTFKNDYAKVDPWMRGVEVYHHVEFLRGLVEKGVVKVSMGNIVFTIHDPCYLARYNGVVEPQRVLINRVGKLREARYHGAQTFCCGAGGANYWYDVPEERRISHIRLGQLMETGAQAIVTLCPFCNAMLNDAARVKGVEGKVKVIDIAEVIRAHLRS
;
A
#
# COMPACT_ATOMS: atom_id res chain seq x y z
N MET A 1 -4.76 -5.27 -21.53
CA MET A 1 -5.79 -6.33 -21.30
C MET A 1 -7.17 -5.72 -21.02
N HIS A 2 -7.41 -5.06 -19.87
CA HIS A 2 -8.74 -4.50 -19.56
C HIS A 2 -9.24 -3.48 -20.59
N LEU A 3 -8.35 -2.61 -21.09
CA LEU A 3 -8.67 -1.70 -22.20
C LEU A 3 -9.02 -2.43 -23.50
N ALA A 4 -8.46 -3.62 -23.76
CA ALA A 4 -8.81 -4.42 -24.93
C ALA A 4 -10.17 -5.10 -24.77
N ILE A 5 -10.54 -5.52 -23.55
CA ILE A 5 -11.87 -6.06 -23.25
C ILE A 5 -12.92 -4.96 -23.35
N LEU A 6 -12.71 -3.81 -22.68
CA LEU A 6 -13.61 -2.66 -22.77
C LEU A 6 -13.73 -2.13 -24.20
N GLY A 7 -12.60 -2.02 -24.91
CA GLY A 7 -12.56 -1.62 -26.31
C GLY A 7 -13.28 -2.60 -27.22
N ALA A 8 -13.12 -3.91 -27.02
CA ALA A 8 -13.81 -4.94 -27.78
C ALA A 8 -15.31 -4.96 -27.51
N VAL A 9 -15.74 -4.83 -26.24
CA VAL A 9 -17.15 -4.74 -25.86
C VAL A 9 -17.78 -3.48 -26.47
N SER A 10 -17.14 -2.33 -26.32
CA SER A 10 -17.63 -1.05 -26.86
C SER A 10 -17.72 -1.07 -28.38
N LEU A 11 -16.69 -1.60 -29.05
CA LEU A 11 -16.67 -1.73 -30.51
C LEU A 11 -17.71 -2.75 -31.00
N SER A 12 -17.91 -3.85 -30.27
CA SER A 12 -18.92 -4.85 -30.57
C SER A 12 -20.33 -4.24 -30.50
N ILE A 13 -20.63 -3.50 -29.43
CA ILE A 13 -21.91 -2.79 -29.28
C ILE A 13 -22.09 -1.76 -30.40
N LEU A 14 -21.08 -0.92 -30.63
CA LEU A 14 -21.12 0.08 -31.69
C LEU A 14 -21.37 -0.58 -33.04
N TYR A 15 -20.66 -1.67 -33.35
CA TYR A 15 -20.80 -2.43 -34.58
C TYR A 15 -22.21 -2.96 -34.75
N THR A 16 -22.80 -3.54 -33.70
CA THR A 16 -24.19 -4.02 -33.73
C THR A 16 -25.16 -2.88 -34.07
N LEU A 17 -24.95 -1.67 -33.53
CA LEU A 17 -25.78 -0.50 -33.81
C LEU A 17 -25.63 0.02 -35.24
N ILE A 18 -24.42 0.00 -35.80
CA ILE A 18 -24.11 0.55 -37.13
C ILE A 18 -24.09 -0.51 -38.25
N TYR A 19 -24.32 -1.79 -37.92
CA TYR A 19 -24.25 -2.93 -38.84
C TYR A 19 -25.02 -2.72 -40.16
N PRO A 20 -26.27 -2.20 -40.15
CA PRO A 20 -27.04 -2.00 -41.38
C PRO A 20 -26.40 -1.00 -42.36
N TRP A 21 -25.61 -0.06 -41.85
CA TRP A 21 -24.91 0.95 -42.64
C TRP A 21 -23.54 0.47 -43.11
N VAL A 22 -22.79 -0.21 -42.23
CA VAL A 22 -21.44 -0.70 -42.54
C VAL A 22 -21.44 -1.75 -43.64
N TYR A 23 -22.46 -2.61 -43.71
CA TYR A 23 -22.56 -3.65 -44.74
C TYR A 23 -22.71 -3.09 -46.17
N ARG A 24 -23.18 -1.84 -46.31
CA ARG A 24 -23.39 -1.20 -47.61
C ARG A 24 -22.13 -0.55 -48.19
N SER A 25 -21.04 -0.43 -47.42
CA SER A 25 -19.80 0.23 -47.84
C SER A 25 -18.59 -0.67 -47.64
N GLN A 26 -17.92 -1.06 -48.74
CA GLN A 26 -16.68 -1.83 -48.67
C GLN A 26 -15.59 -1.09 -47.86
N LEU A 27 -15.49 0.23 -48.00
CA LEU A 27 -14.54 1.03 -47.24
C LEU A 27 -14.80 0.94 -45.74
N ALA A 28 -16.06 1.05 -45.31
CA ALA A 28 -16.43 0.91 -43.90
C ALA A 28 -16.08 -0.48 -43.36
N HIS A 29 -16.28 -1.52 -44.16
CA HIS A 29 -15.91 -2.89 -43.81
C HIS A 29 -14.39 -3.07 -43.59
N TYR A 30 -13.55 -2.53 -44.48
CA TYR A 30 -12.09 -2.59 -44.33
C TYR A 30 -11.58 -1.79 -43.13
N VAL A 31 -12.14 -0.60 -42.87
CA VAL A 31 -11.82 0.19 -41.68
C VAL A 31 -12.16 -0.60 -40.41
N MET A 32 -13.33 -1.22 -40.36
CA MET A 32 -13.75 -2.04 -39.22
C MET A 32 -12.85 -3.27 -39.02
N PHE A 33 -12.46 -3.95 -40.10
CA PHE A 33 -11.50 -5.05 -40.02
C PHE A 33 -10.16 -4.58 -39.41
N GLY A 34 -9.66 -3.42 -39.84
CA GLY A 34 -8.44 -2.82 -39.31
C GLY A 34 -8.52 -2.49 -37.80
N VAL A 35 -9.67 -2.01 -37.31
CA VAL A 35 -9.87 -1.68 -35.88
C VAL A 35 -10.12 -2.94 -35.03
N ALA A 36 -10.88 -3.90 -35.55
CA ALA A 36 -11.25 -5.12 -34.82
C ALA A 36 -10.09 -6.12 -34.68
N SER A 37 -9.22 -6.24 -35.69
CA SER A 37 -8.15 -7.24 -35.70
C SER A 37 -7.19 -7.11 -34.51
N PRO A 38 -6.68 -5.91 -34.15
CA PRO A 38 -5.87 -5.72 -32.95
C PRO A 38 -6.59 -6.09 -31.64
N LEU A 39 -7.91 -5.87 -31.57
CA LEU A 39 -8.71 -6.21 -30.40
C LEU A 39 -8.90 -7.73 -30.27
N ILE A 40 -9.13 -8.44 -31.37
CA ILE A 40 -9.20 -9.91 -31.39
C ILE A 40 -7.86 -10.50 -30.92
N VAL A 41 -6.73 -10.02 -31.44
CA VAL A 41 -5.39 -10.42 -30.98
C VAL A 41 -5.22 -10.14 -29.48
N GLY A 42 -5.67 -8.98 -29.01
CA GLY A 42 -5.67 -8.63 -27.60
C GLY A 42 -6.51 -9.56 -26.73
N LEU A 43 -7.68 -10.01 -27.21
CA LEU A 43 -8.56 -10.96 -26.52
C LEU A 43 -7.95 -12.36 -26.48
N ILE A 44 -7.31 -12.83 -27.56
CA ILE A 44 -6.57 -14.10 -27.56
C ILE A 44 -5.44 -14.05 -26.52
N GLY A 45 -4.68 -12.94 -26.48
CA GLY A 45 -3.67 -12.71 -25.45
C GLY A 45 -4.26 -12.69 -24.03
N ALA A 46 -5.42 -12.06 -23.85
CA ALA A 46 -6.14 -12.04 -22.58
C ALA A 46 -6.60 -13.44 -22.14
N PHE A 47 -7.06 -14.27 -23.08
CA PHE A 47 -7.43 -15.66 -22.83
C PHE A 47 -6.21 -16.47 -22.38
N ALA A 48 -5.10 -16.39 -23.11
CA ALA A 48 -3.85 -17.08 -22.74
C ALA A 48 -3.35 -16.64 -21.36
N TRP A 49 -3.39 -15.34 -21.06
CA TRP A 49 -3.08 -14.81 -19.74
C TRP A 49 -4.01 -15.38 -18.66
N ARG A 50 -5.32 -15.48 -18.93
CA ARG A 50 -6.29 -16.06 -17.99
C ARG A 50 -6.02 -17.52 -17.67
N VAL A 51 -5.62 -18.31 -18.66
CA VAL A 51 -5.18 -19.70 -18.45
C VAL A 51 -3.98 -19.74 -17.50
N GLN A 52 -3.01 -18.82 -17.65
CA GLN A 52 -1.89 -18.72 -16.71
C GLN A 52 -2.33 -18.31 -15.31
N VAL A 53 -3.26 -17.35 -15.19
CA VAL A 53 -3.83 -16.93 -13.89
C VAL A 53 -4.54 -18.10 -13.20
N LEU A 54 -5.27 -18.93 -13.95
CA LEU A 54 -5.90 -20.14 -13.41
C LEU A 54 -4.87 -21.13 -12.88
N ALA A 55 -3.83 -21.42 -13.65
CA ALA A 55 -2.75 -22.31 -13.22
C ALA A 55 -2.05 -21.79 -11.94
N ARG A 56 -1.79 -20.47 -11.86
CA ARG A 56 -1.23 -19.82 -10.65
C ARG A 56 -2.21 -19.89 -9.48
N SER A 57 -3.49 -19.60 -9.71
CA SER A 57 -4.56 -19.66 -8.70
C SER A 57 -4.64 -21.06 -8.09
N LEU A 58 -4.58 -22.12 -8.90
CA LEU A 58 -4.63 -23.50 -8.43
C LEU A 58 -3.44 -23.87 -7.54
N LYS A 59 -2.24 -23.33 -7.82
CA LYS A 59 -1.06 -23.45 -6.94
C LYS A 59 -1.27 -22.72 -5.62
N VAL A 60 -1.74 -21.47 -5.66
CA VAL A 60 -2.03 -20.67 -4.45
C VAL A 60 -3.10 -21.35 -3.59
N HIS A 61 -4.15 -21.88 -4.20
CA HIS A 61 -5.21 -22.64 -3.52
C HIS A 61 -4.64 -23.87 -2.80
N GLY A 62 -3.71 -24.60 -3.44
CA GLY A 62 -3.02 -25.72 -2.81
C GLY A 62 -2.18 -25.28 -1.61
N LYS A 63 -1.42 -24.17 -1.74
CA LYS A 63 -0.60 -23.63 -0.65
C LYS A 63 -1.43 -23.15 0.55
N LEU A 64 -2.57 -22.52 0.30
CA LEU A 64 -3.47 -22.00 1.33
C LEU A 64 -4.47 -23.06 1.85
N ASN A 65 -4.37 -24.31 1.38
CA ASN A 65 -5.26 -25.41 1.76
C ASN A 65 -6.75 -25.04 1.74
N VAL A 66 -7.20 -24.34 0.69
CA VAL A 66 -8.60 -23.91 0.57
C VAL A 66 -9.54 -25.10 0.33
N SER A 67 -10.80 -24.97 0.74
CA SER A 67 -11.80 -26.04 0.58
C SER A 67 -12.02 -26.45 -0.88
N GLY A 68 -12.42 -27.70 -1.10
CA GLY A 68 -12.78 -28.22 -2.43
C GLY A 68 -13.91 -27.43 -3.07
N GLU A 69 -14.89 -26.99 -2.28
CA GLU A 69 -15.98 -26.12 -2.73
C GLU A 69 -15.46 -24.76 -3.23
N PHE A 70 -14.58 -24.10 -2.46
CA PHE A 70 -13.96 -22.85 -2.87
C PHE A 70 -13.21 -23.01 -4.19
N ARG A 71 -12.39 -24.08 -4.30
CA ARG A 71 -11.64 -24.38 -5.52
C ARG A 71 -12.56 -24.56 -6.72
N GLY A 72 -13.65 -25.32 -6.56
CA GLY A 72 -14.65 -25.53 -7.61
C GLY A 72 -15.31 -24.23 -8.06
N ARG A 73 -15.74 -23.36 -7.12
CA ARG A 73 -16.36 -22.07 -7.46
C ARG A 73 -15.38 -21.11 -8.14
N SER A 74 -14.14 -21.05 -7.68
CA SER A 74 -13.10 -20.22 -8.30
C SER A 74 -12.78 -20.69 -9.73
N ILE A 75 -12.65 -22.00 -9.96
CA ILE A 75 -12.47 -22.57 -11.31
C ILE A 75 -13.65 -22.19 -12.21
N ARG A 76 -14.90 -22.33 -11.73
CA ARG A 76 -16.09 -21.96 -12.51
C ARG A 76 -16.07 -20.48 -12.86
N LEU A 77 -15.79 -19.58 -11.91
CA LEU A 77 -15.77 -18.14 -12.15
C LEU A 77 -14.72 -17.76 -13.21
N GLN A 78 -13.50 -18.30 -13.09
CA GLN A 78 -12.46 -18.07 -14.09
C GLN A 78 -12.81 -18.69 -15.44
N GLY A 79 -13.46 -19.85 -15.44
CA GLY A 79 -14.04 -20.48 -16.63
C GLY A 79 -15.05 -19.58 -17.34
N VAL A 80 -15.97 -18.95 -16.59
CA VAL A 80 -16.93 -18.01 -17.17
C VAL A 80 -16.22 -16.79 -17.76
N LEU A 81 -15.22 -16.22 -17.08
CA LEU A 81 -14.45 -15.09 -17.61
C LEU A 81 -13.71 -15.45 -18.90
N MET A 82 -13.11 -16.65 -18.98
CA MET A 82 -12.51 -17.16 -20.21
C MET A 82 -13.56 -17.38 -21.31
N GLY A 83 -14.75 -17.87 -20.94
CA GLY A 83 -15.90 -18.00 -21.82
C GLY A 83 -16.36 -16.66 -22.40
N VAL A 84 -16.47 -15.62 -21.57
CA VAL A 84 -16.79 -14.26 -22.02
C VAL A 84 -15.74 -13.77 -23.01
N ILE A 85 -14.45 -13.90 -22.71
CA ILE A 85 -13.39 -13.48 -23.64
C ILE A 85 -13.48 -14.22 -24.98
N ALA A 86 -13.73 -15.53 -24.96
CA ALA A 86 -13.86 -16.34 -26.16
C ALA A 86 -15.12 -15.98 -26.97
N LEU A 87 -16.25 -15.74 -26.29
CA LEU A 87 -17.50 -15.30 -26.91
C LEU A 87 -17.32 -13.92 -27.53
N THR A 88 -16.77 -12.94 -26.82
CA THR A 88 -16.52 -11.59 -27.36
C THR A 88 -15.58 -11.63 -28.57
N ALA A 89 -14.53 -12.46 -28.54
CA ALA A 89 -13.65 -12.65 -29.70
C ALA A 89 -14.42 -13.25 -30.90
N THR A 90 -15.32 -14.20 -30.65
CA THR A 90 -16.17 -14.82 -31.67
C THR A 90 -17.20 -13.84 -32.23
N THR A 91 -17.86 -13.06 -31.38
CA THR A 91 -18.79 -11.98 -31.76
C THR A 91 -18.09 -10.99 -32.69
N LEU A 92 -16.87 -10.57 -32.33
CA LEU A 92 -16.10 -9.63 -33.13
C LEU A 92 -15.60 -10.25 -34.45
N ALA A 93 -15.19 -11.52 -34.45
CA ALA A 93 -14.75 -12.23 -35.66
C ALA A 93 -15.89 -12.45 -36.67
N THR A 94 -17.06 -12.90 -36.19
CA THR A 94 -18.27 -13.14 -37.02
C THR A 94 -18.88 -11.85 -37.56
N SER A 95 -18.63 -10.75 -36.85
CA SER A 95 -18.96 -9.39 -37.26
C SER A 95 -18.14 -8.96 -38.46
N ILE A 96 -16.81 -9.15 -38.45
CA ILE A 96 -15.92 -8.73 -39.54
C ILE A 96 -15.82 -9.71 -40.71
N LEU A 97 -16.25 -10.96 -40.55
CA LEU A 97 -16.29 -11.97 -41.62
C LEU A 97 -17.75 -12.34 -41.92
N PRO A 98 -18.42 -11.67 -42.88
CA PRO A 98 -19.85 -11.83 -43.10
C PRO A 98 -20.27 -13.27 -43.43
N GLY A 99 -19.40 -14.03 -44.12
CA GLY A 99 -19.63 -15.44 -44.45
C GLY A 99 -19.42 -16.43 -43.30
N LEU A 100 -18.95 -15.98 -42.14
CA LEU A 100 -18.74 -16.82 -40.96
C LEU A 100 -20.06 -16.91 -40.16
N LEU A 101 -20.77 -18.04 -40.25
CA LEU A 101 -22.07 -18.36 -39.59
C LEU A 101 -23.33 -17.67 -40.18
N TYR A 102 -24.49 -18.31 -39.99
CA TYR A 102 -25.80 -17.78 -40.35
C TYR A 102 -26.24 -16.61 -39.45
N LEU A 103 -27.04 -15.68 -39.98
CA LEU A 103 -27.48 -14.46 -39.27
C LEU A 103 -28.14 -14.74 -37.90
N ASN A 104 -29.02 -15.73 -37.83
CA ASN A 104 -29.70 -16.11 -36.58
C ASN A 104 -28.71 -16.60 -35.50
N VAL A 105 -27.64 -17.29 -35.93
CA VAL A 105 -26.60 -17.76 -35.01
C VAL A 105 -25.77 -16.58 -34.50
N LYS A 106 -25.43 -15.62 -35.37
CA LYS A 106 -24.70 -14.40 -34.98
C LYS A 106 -25.44 -13.60 -33.91
N LEU A 107 -26.75 -13.38 -34.12
CA LEU A 107 -27.59 -12.63 -33.19
C LEU A 107 -27.67 -13.31 -31.82
N THR A 108 -27.85 -14.63 -31.79
CA THR A 108 -27.87 -15.40 -30.55
C THR A 108 -26.53 -15.32 -29.80
N VAL A 109 -25.40 -15.48 -30.49
CA VAL A 109 -24.07 -15.37 -29.88
C VAL A 109 -23.85 -13.97 -29.29
N ALA A 110 -24.18 -12.91 -30.04
CA ALA A 110 -24.04 -11.54 -29.58
C ALA A 110 -24.95 -11.23 -28.37
N ALA A 111 -26.20 -11.68 -28.39
CA ALA A 111 -27.13 -11.47 -27.28
C ALA A 111 -26.64 -12.16 -25.99
N VAL A 112 -26.14 -13.40 -26.09
CA VAL A 112 -25.58 -14.13 -24.95
C VAL A 112 -24.31 -13.46 -24.44
N ASP A 113 -23.41 -13.04 -25.33
CA ASP A 113 -22.18 -12.32 -24.99
C ASP A 113 -22.48 -11.03 -24.21
N TYR A 114 -23.34 -10.16 -24.74
CA TYR A 114 -23.69 -8.90 -24.07
C TYR A 114 -24.41 -9.11 -22.74
N MET A 115 -25.29 -10.11 -22.65
CA MET A 115 -25.95 -10.45 -21.39
C MET A 115 -24.91 -10.90 -20.35
N LEU A 116 -23.96 -11.75 -20.71
CA LEU A 116 -22.90 -12.21 -19.81
C LEU A 116 -21.97 -11.06 -19.41
N VAL A 117 -21.57 -10.21 -20.35
CA VAL A 117 -20.75 -9.02 -20.06
C VAL A 117 -21.47 -8.11 -19.06
N ALA A 118 -22.75 -7.81 -19.28
CA ALA A 118 -23.54 -6.99 -18.35
C ALA A 118 -23.60 -7.62 -16.96
N ILE A 119 -23.92 -8.91 -16.84
CA ILE A 119 -24.01 -9.59 -15.54
C ILE A 119 -22.67 -9.57 -14.79
N PHE A 120 -21.55 -9.73 -15.50
CA PHE A 120 -20.23 -9.85 -14.89
C PHE A 120 -19.56 -8.51 -14.57
N TYR A 121 -19.79 -7.47 -15.36
CA TYR A 121 -19.06 -6.21 -15.25
C TYR A 121 -19.84 -5.09 -14.53
N VAL A 122 -21.17 -5.19 -14.39
CA VAL A 122 -21.96 -4.17 -13.67
C VAL A 122 -21.50 -4.00 -12.22
N ARG A 123 -21.24 -5.09 -11.48
CA ARG A 123 -20.79 -4.99 -10.08
C ARG A 123 -19.41 -4.35 -9.95
N PRO A 124 -18.38 -4.77 -10.71
CA PRO A 124 -17.12 -4.04 -10.83
C PRO A 124 -17.27 -2.55 -11.12
N GLU A 125 -18.13 -2.18 -12.07
CA GLU A 125 -18.33 -0.78 -12.45
C GLU A 125 -18.97 0.03 -11.32
N VAL A 126 -20.02 -0.50 -10.68
CA VAL A 126 -20.63 0.14 -9.52
C VAL A 126 -19.61 0.34 -8.39
N ASN A 127 -18.75 -0.65 -8.14
CA ASN A 127 -17.71 -0.51 -7.12
C ASN A 127 -16.68 0.56 -7.49
N LEU A 128 -16.26 0.61 -8.76
CA LEU A 128 -15.37 1.66 -9.24
C LEU A 128 -15.98 3.04 -9.04
N TYR A 129 -17.26 3.25 -9.38
CA TYR A 129 -17.92 4.52 -9.13
C TYR A 129 -18.03 4.86 -7.63
N ALA A 130 -18.29 3.86 -6.79
CA ALA A 130 -18.38 4.07 -5.35
C ALA A 130 -17.01 4.37 -4.71
N ASP A 131 -15.93 3.73 -5.18
CA ASP A 131 -14.59 3.79 -4.57
C ASP A 131 -13.60 4.68 -5.33
N PHE A 132 -14.01 5.32 -6.43
CA PHE A 132 -13.11 6.01 -7.38
C PHE A 132 -12.15 6.99 -6.69
N ASP A 133 -12.68 7.80 -5.79
CA ASP A 133 -11.94 8.88 -5.13
C ASP A 133 -11.37 8.49 -3.76
N ARG A 134 -11.51 7.22 -3.34
CA ARG A 134 -11.11 6.82 -1.98
C ARG A 134 -9.61 6.55 -1.91
N ALA A 135 -8.86 7.49 -1.35
CA ALA A 135 -7.43 7.38 -1.20
C ALA A 135 -6.98 6.20 -0.30
N LEU A 136 -5.78 5.65 -0.55
CA LEU A 136 -5.27 4.48 0.20
C LEU A 136 -5.07 4.74 1.70
N HIS A 137 -4.69 5.97 2.06
CA HIS A 137 -4.55 6.39 3.45
C HIS A 137 -5.90 6.56 4.16
N ASP A 138 -7.02 6.55 3.43
CA ASP A 138 -8.34 6.71 4.01
C ASP A 138 -8.88 5.42 4.66
N ILE A 139 -8.20 4.94 5.70
CA ILE A 139 -8.62 3.78 6.48
C ILE A 139 -9.71 4.18 7.48
N ARG A 140 -10.77 3.38 7.58
CA ARG A 140 -11.89 3.59 8.50
C ARG A 140 -11.40 3.80 9.93
N MET A 141 -12.03 4.74 10.65
CA MET A 141 -11.87 4.92 12.09
C MET A 141 -13.20 4.52 12.74
N PRO A 142 -13.28 3.38 13.46
CA PRO A 142 -14.56 2.78 13.87
C PRO A 142 -15.30 3.60 14.93
N PHE A 143 -14.58 4.34 15.76
CA PHE A 143 -15.11 5.27 16.75
C PHE A 143 -14.10 6.41 16.95
N ASN A 144 -14.52 7.51 17.58
CA ASN A 144 -13.59 8.54 18.05
C ASN A 144 -13.54 8.51 19.58
N ILE A 145 -12.37 8.28 20.16
CA ILE A 145 -12.17 8.18 21.60
C ILE A 145 -12.57 9.48 22.33
N LYS A 146 -12.49 10.65 21.66
CA LYS A 146 -12.98 11.90 22.25
C LYS A 146 -14.48 11.88 22.51
N ASP A 147 -15.25 11.34 21.56
CA ASP A 147 -16.70 11.25 21.71
C ASP A 147 -17.06 10.30 22.86
N VAL A 148 -16.22 9.30 23.12
CA VAL A 148 -16.37 8.41 24.28
C VAL A 148 -16.01 9.12 25.58
N ILE A 149 -14.85 9.80 25.63
CA ILE A 149 -14.38 10.55 26.82
C ILE A 149 -15.37 11.65 27.22
N GLU A 150 -15.97 12.32 26.23
CA GLU A 150 -16.95 13.39 26.45
C GLU A 150 -18.38 12.86 26.69
N GLY A 151 -18.58 11.53 26.72
CA GLY A 151 -19.88 10.91 26.97
C GLY A 151 -20.90 11.06 25.84
N ARG A 152 -20.47 11.45 24.64
CA ARG A 152 -21.33 11.50 23.44
C ARG A 152 -21.61 10.10 22.88
N VAL A 153 -20.72 9.15 23.14
CA VAL A 153 -20.84 7.74 22.78
C VAL A 153 -20.59 6.90 24.03
N ASP A 154 -21.47 5.94 24.31
CA ASP A 154 -21.29 5.01 25.42
C ASP A 154 -20.16 4.02 25.10
N ALA A 155 -19.20 3.87 26.02
CA ALA A 155 -18.07 2.97 25.88
C ALA A 155 -18.49 1.50 25.64
N SER A 156 -19.64 1.07 26.19
CA SER A 156 -20.18 -0.28 25.99
C SER A 156 -20.69 -0.53 24.57
N GLN A 157 -20.93 0.52 23.79
CA GLN A 157 -21.40 0.45 22.40
C GLN A 157 -20.24 0.49 21.39
N VAL A 158 -19.01 0.70 21.86
CA VAL A 158 -17.84 0.78 20.99
C VAL A 158 -17.42 -0.62 20.55
N SER A 159 -17.54 -0.89 19.25
CA SER A 159 -16.89 -2.02 18.59
C SER A 159 -15.69 -1.49 17.80
N MET A 160 -14.50 -2.02 18.08
CA MET A 160 -13.28 -1.73 17.33
C MET A 160 -13.26 -2.53 16.02
N GLY A 161 -13.64 -3.80 16.07
CA GLY A 161 -13.57 -4.74 14.95
C GLY A 161 -14.91 -5.10 14.33
N VAL A 162 -14.82 -5.88 13.25
CA VAL A 162 -15.97 -6.44 12.52
C VAL A 162 -16.17 -7.90 12.96
N SER A 163 -17.30 -8.16 13.61
CA SER A 163 -17.73 -9.49 14.04
C SER A 163 -18.69 -10.16 13.04
N ARG A 164 -19.38 -9.36 12.24
CA ARG A 164 -20.33 -9.80 11.20
C ARG A 164 -20.09 -9.06 9.90
N LEU A 165 -20.30 -9.71 8.76
CA LEU A 165 -20.15 -9.06 7.44
C LEU A 165 -21.02 -7.80 7.28
N SER A 166 -22.15 -7.70 7.98
CA SER A 166 -23.02 -6.52 8.00
C SER A 166 -22.41 -5.29 8.68
N GLU A 167 -21.33 -5.46 9.45
CA GLU A 167 -20.61 -4.39 10.15
C GLU A 167 -19.46 -3.80 9.32
N LEU A 168 -19.14 -4.44 8.19
CA LEU A 168 -18.25 -3.87 7.17
C LEU A 168 -18.83 -2.56 6.64
N ASP A 169 -17.96 -1.63 6.30
CA ASP A 169 -18.38 -0.40 5.64
C ASP A 169 -19.04 -0.70 4.28
N ARG A 170 -19.89 0.21 3.81
CA ARG A 170 -20.61 0.07 2.54
C ARG A 170 -19.64 -0.20 1.38
N HIS A 171 -18.51 0.50 1.35
CA HIS A 171 -17.49 0.37 0.31
C HIS A 171 -16.84 -1.02 0.34
N GLU A 172 -16.58 -1.55 1.53
CA GLU A 172 -16.00 -2.89 1.72
C GLU A 172 -16.99 -3.99 1.32
N THR A 173 -18.27 -3.81 1.66
CA THR A 173 -19.34 -4.74 1.31
C THR A 173 -19.56 -4.83 -0.20
N LEU A 174 -19.47 -3.71 -0.91
CA LEU A 174 -19.51 -3.65 -2.39
C LEU A 174 -18.25 -4.27 -3.00
N SER A 175 -17.09 -3.99 -2.39
CA SER A 175 -15.79 -4.54 -2.81
C SER A 175 -15.78 -6.07 -2.84
N LEU A 176 -16.47 -6.73 -1.90
CA LEU A 176 -16.60 -8.20 -1.91
C LEU A 176 -17.28 -8.72 -3.18
N ASP A 177 -18.36 -8.07 -3.61
CA ASP A 177 -19.17 -8.50 -4.75
C ASP A 177 -18.56 -8.11 -6.11
N ALA A 178 -17.65 -7.15 -6.11
CA ALA A 178 -16.95 -6.65 -7.30
C ALA A 178 -15.80 -7.57 -7.76
N CYS A 179 -15.38 -8.53 -6.94
CA CYS A 179 -14.21 -9.35 -7.25
C CYS A 179 -14.47 -10.34 -8.38
N VAL A 180 -13.85 -10.08 -9.54
CA VAL A 180 -13.84 -10.98 -10.72
C VAL A 180 -12.52 -11.76 -10.85
N GLU A 181 -11.86 -12.04 -9.73
CA GLU A 181 -10.67 -12.92 -9.66
C GLU A 181 -9.56 -12.62 -10.68
N ILE A 182 -9.25 -11.34 -10.86
CA ILE A 182 -8.31 -10.92 -11.91
C ILE A 182 -6.89 -11.42 -11.62
N GLY A 183 -6.51 -11.52 -10.35
CA GLY A 183 -5.19 -11.98 -9.90
C GLY A 183 -4.15 -10.87 -9.71
N ALA A 184 -4.43 -9.63 -10.14
CA ALA A 184 -3.49 -8.51 -10.02
C ALA A 184 -3.10 -8.22 -8.55
N CYS A 185 -4.06 -8.30 -7.63
CA CYS A 185 -3.80 -8.13 -6.20
C CYS A 185 -2.95 -9.26 -5.60
N GLU A 186 -3.03 -10.48 -6.16
CA GLU A 186 -2.25 -11.64 -5.73
C GLU A 186 -0.81 -11.57 -6.27
N GLU A 187 -0.64 -11.21 -7.53
CA GLU A 187 0.67 -11.07 -8.19
C GLU A 187 1.51 -9.92 -7.60
N SER A 188 0.86 -8.80 -7.25
CA SER A 188 1.54 -7.66 -6.63
C SER A 188 1.72 -7.79 -5.12
N CYS A 189 1.09 -8.78 -4.46
CA CYS A 189 1.15 -8.93 -3.01
C CYS A 189 2.51 -9.49 -2.57
N PRO A 190 3.28 -8.74 -1.76
CA PRO A 190 4.56 -9.24 -1.24
C PRO A 190 4.41 -10.48 -0.37
N ALA A 191 3.30 -10.58 0.37
CA ALA A 191 3.03 -11.73 1.23
C ALA A 191 2.80 -13.00 0.40
N THR A 192 1.97 -12.92 -0.64
CA THR A 192 1.73 -14.05 -1.54
C THR A 192 3.02 -14.49 -2.25
N VAL A 193 3.80 -13.54 -2.77
CA VAL A 193 5.06 -13.81 -3.50
C VAL A 193 6.13 -14.45 -2.59
N ALA A 194 6.11 -14.11 -1.30
CA ALA A 194 6.96 -14.69 -0.25
C ALA A 194 6.49 -16.06 0.25
N GLY A 195 5.31 -16.53 -0.18
CA GLY A 195 4.73 -17.79 0.33
C GLY A 195 4.17 -17.67 1.74
N ARG A 196 3.78 -16.47 2.18
CA ARG A 196 3.01 -16.30 3.41
C ARG A 196 1.59 -16.85 3.25
N PRO A 197 0.87 -17.16 4.34
CA PRO A 197 -0.50 -17.66 4.29
C PRO A 197 -1.52 -16.56 3.91
N LEU A 198 -1.26 -15.73 2.90
CA LEU A 198 -2.17 -14.68 2.45
C LEU A 198 -2.19 -14.59 0.92
N SER A 199 -3.38 -14.70 0.35
CA SER A 199 -3.72 -14.15 -0.97
C SER A 199 -4.87 -13.15 -0.80
N PRO A 200 -4.68 -11.86 -1.13
CA PRO A 200 -5.75 -10.87 -1.05
C PRO A 200 -6.98 -11.26 -1.87
N ARG A 201 -6.77 -11.89 -3.04
CA ARG A 201 -7.86 -12.42 -3.88
C ARG A 201 -8.64 -13.51 -3.16
N VAL A 202 -7.93 -14.50 -2.60
CA VAL A 202 -8.58 -15.63 -1.90
C VAL A 202 -9.35 -15.14 -0.68
N LEU A 203 -8.77 -14.23 0.11
CA LEU A 203 -9.44 -13.61 1.27
C LEU A 203 -10.78 -12.97 0.87
N VAL A 204 -10.76 -12.10 -0.14
CA VAL A 204 -11.99 -11.41 -0.60
C VAL A 204 -13.01 -12.40 -1.15
N ARG A 205 -12.57 -13.43 -1.87
CA ARG A 205 -13.49 -14.46 -2.41
C ARG A 205 -14.08 -15.35 -1.32
N LYS A 206 -13.34 -15.68 -0.27
CA LYS A 206 -13.86 -16.40 0.90
C LYS A 206 -14.98 -15.61 1.55
N LEU A 207 -14.76 -14.31 1.78
CA LEU A 207 -15.77 -13.42 2.36
C LEU A 207 -16.99 -13.23 1.45
N ALA A 208 -16.79 -13.05 0.14
CA ALA A 208 -17.88 -12.95 -0.82
C ALA A 208 -18.71 -14.25 -0.90
N MET A 209 -18.06 -15.41 -0.82
CA MET A 209 -18.74 -16.70 -0.75
C MET A 209 -19.55 -16.83 0.54
N LEU A 210 -18.94 -16.51 1.68
CA LEU A 210 -19.60 -16.55 2.99
C LEU A 210 -20.85 -15.65 3.00
N LYS A 211 -20.73 -14.41 2.49
CA LYS A 211 -21.86 -13.48 2.31
C LYS A 211 -22.99 -14.10 1.49
N GLY A 212 -22.65 -14.76 0.38
CA GLY A 212 -23.63 -15.35 -0.53
C GLY A 212 -24.31 -16.61 -0.01
N THR A 213 -23.65 -17.40 0.85
CA THR A 213 -24.19 -18.67 1.37
C THR A 213 -24.85 -18.54 2.73
N MET A 214 -24.25 -17.76 3.63
CA MET A 214 -24.68 -17.61 5.03
C MET A 214 -25.32 -16.24 5.32
N GLY A 215 -25.31 -15.33 4.35
CA GLY A 215 -25.87 -13.99 4.50
C GLY A 215 -24.94 -13.01 5.23
N PRO A 216 -25.37 -11.74 5.36
CA PRO A 216 -24.55 -10.67 5.92
C PRO A 216 -24.32 -10.78 7.44
N GLY A 217 -25.11 -11.57 8.17
CA GLY A 217 -24.93 -11.78 9.61
C GLY A 217 -23.81 -12.76 9.99
N SER A 218 -23.11 -13.33 9.01
CA SER A 218 -22.07 -14.36 9.21
C SER A 218 -20.75 -13.76 9.67
N ASN A 219 -19.97 -14.55 10.43
CA ASN A 219 -18.69 -14.14 11.00
C ASN A 219 -17.55 -14.33 10.00
N PRO A 220 -16.84 -13.25 9.58
CA PRO A 220 -15.72 -13.34 8.64
C PRO A 220 -14.59 -14.29 9.07
N LEU A 221 -14.37 -14.43 10.38
CA LEU A 221 -13.29 -15.25 10.95
C LEU A 221 -13.56 -16.76 10.82
N ASP A 222 -14.77 -17.17 10.42
CA ASP A 222 -15.09 -18.57 10.16
C ASP A 222 -14.40 -19.09 8.88
N VAL A 223 -14.00 -18.20 7.98
CA VAL A 223 -13.35 -18.54 6.70
C VAL A 223 -11.97 -17.91 6.50
N VAL A 224 -11.63 -16.88 7.28
CA VAL A 224 -10.33 -16.20 7.25
C VAL A 224 -9.56 -16.51 8.54
N GLY A 225 -8.41 -17.18 8.40
CA GLY A 225 -7.57 -17.52 9.55
C GLY A 225 -6.77 -16.33 10.11
N ASP A 226 -6.44 -16.40 11.39
CA ASP A 226 -5.68 -15.37 12.12
C ASP A 226 -4.32 -15.08 11.44
N ASP A 227 -3.59 -16.12 11.05
CA ASP A 227 -2.30 -15.99 10.36
C ASP A 227 -2.42 -15.34 8.97
N GLU A 228 -3.55 -15.52 8.28
CA GLU A 228 -3.80 -14.83 7.01
C GLU A 228 -3.86 -13.31 7.21
N LEU A 229 -4.52 -12.89 8.29
CA LEU A 229 -4.63 -11.49 8.67
C LEU A 229 -3.27 -10.93 9.10
N TRP A 230 -2.51 -11.65 9.92
CA TRP A 230 -1.17 -11.21 10.38
C TRP A 230 -0.11 -11.17 9.28
N ALA A 231 -0.27 -11.96 8.22
CA ALA A 231 0.66 -11.97 7.09
C ALA A 231 0.70 -10.66 6.27
N CYS A 232 -0.34 -9.82 6.38
CA CYS A 232 -0.43 -8.56 5.67
C CYS A 232 0.57 -7.52 6.21
N THR A 233 1.36 -6.93 5.32
CA THR A 233 2.29 -5.83 5.67
C THR A 233 1.64 -4.44 5.58
N THR A 234 0.33 -4.38 5.32
CA THR A 234 -0.43 -3.14 5.10
C THR A 234 0.20 -2.20 4.06
N CYS A 235 0.94 -2.73 3.09
CA CYS A 235 1.62 -1.91 2.09
C CYS A 235 0.70 -1.40 0.98
N GLY A 236 -0.54 -1.89 0.85
CA GLY A 236 -1.52 -1.39 -0.13
C GLY A 236 -1.27 -1.77 -1.59
N ALA A 237 -0.27 -2.61 -1.90
CA ALA A 237 0.00 -3.01 -3.29
C ALA A 237 -1.21 -3.72 -3.94
N CYS A 238 -1.94 -4.53 -3.17
CA CYS A 238 -3.14 -5.23 -3.62
C CYS A 238 -4.29 -4.28 -3.95
N THR A 239 -4.51 -3.25 -3.11
CA THR A 239 -5.54 -2.24 -3.33
C THR A 239 -5.18 -1.34 -4.52
N TYR A 240 -3.92 -0.87 -4.59
CA TYR A 240 -3.44 0.01 -5.66
C TYR A 240 -3.54 -0.65 -7.05
N ASN A 241 -3.21 -1.94 -7.15
CA ASN A 241 -3.26 -2.67 -8.41
C ASN A 241 -4.61 -3.34 -8.68
N CYS A 242 -5.64 -3.08 -7.87
CA CYS A 242 -6.97 -3.65 -8.11
C CYS A 242 -7.71 -2.80 -9.15
N PRO A 243 -7.99 -3.33 -10.36
CA PRO A 243 -8.64 -2.56 -11.42
C PRO A 243 -10.14 -2.36 -11.17
N VAL A 244 -10.69 -2.92 -10.08
CA VAL A 244 -12.10 -2.79 -9.69
C VAL A 244 -12.25 -2.15 -8.31
N GLY A 245 -11.18 -1.54 -7.77
CA GLY A 245 -11.26 -0.71 -6.57
C GLY A 245 -11.30 -1.42 -5.21
N ILE A 246 -11.06 -2.74 -5.14
CA ILE A 246 -11.25 -3.50 -3.88
C ILE A 246 -10.30 -3.04 -2.78
N ARG A 247 -10.89 -2.66 -1.65
CA ARG A 247 -10.23 -2.17 -0.43
C ARG A 247 -9.74 -3.30 0.49
N HIS A 248 -8.83 -4.14 -0.01
CA HIS A 248 -8.33 -5.32 0.70
C HIS A 248 -7.72 -5.00 2.08
N VAL A 249 -6.95 -3.90 2.17
CA VAL A 249 -6.24 -3.53 3.41
C VAL A 249 -7.22 -3.10 4.49
N ASP A 250 -8.28 -2.36 4.14
CA ASP A 250 -9.31 -1.89 5.06
C ASP A 250 -10.02 -3.07 5.73
N ILE A 251 -10.50 -4.03 4.92
CA ILE A 251 -11.09 -5.28 5.40
C ILE A 251 -10.14 -6.02 6.35
N ILE A 252 -8.85 -6.14 5.97
CA ILE A 252 -7.86 -6.82 6.83
C ILE A 252 -7.68 -6.09 8.15
N ILE A 253 -7.63 -4.75 8.17
CA ILE A 253 -7.48 -3.98 9.40
C ILE A 253 -8.72 -4.11 10.29
N ASP A 254 -9.92 -4.07 9.73
CA ASP A 254 -11.17 -4.27 10.48
C ASP A 254 -11.26 -5.67 11.11
N LEU A 255 -10.77 -6.69 10.41
CA LEU A 255 -10.68 -8.04 10.96
C LEU A 255 -9.55 -8.19 11.98
N ARG A 256 -8.41 -7.50 11.81
CA ARG A 256 -7.35 -7.44 12.83
C ARG A 256 -7.84 -6.80 14.12
N ARG A 257 -8.62 -5.71 14.04
CA ARG A 257 -9.27 -5.10 15.21
C ARG A 257 -10.14 -6.10 15.95
N ARG A 258 -10.85 -6.98 15.23
CA ARG A 258 -11.60 -8.07 15.86
C ARG A 258 -10.72 -9.10 16.54
N LEU A 259 -9.57 -9.46 15.97
CA LEU A 259 -8.61 -10.36 16.62
C LEU A 259 -8.07 -9.77 17.93
N ILE A 260 -7.83 -8.45 17.96
CA ILE A 260 -7.40 -7.71 19.15
C ILE A 260 -8.48 -7.79 20.24
N GLU A 261 -9.74 -7.49 19.91
CA GLU A 261 -10.87 -7.61 20.85
C GLU A 261 -11.00 -9.01 21.45
N LEU A 262 -10.75 -10.04 20.65
CA LEU A 262 -10.81 -11.44 21.08
C LEU A 262 -9.56 -11.90 21.86
N GLY A 263 -8.57 -11.02 22.07
CA GLY A 263 -7.31 -11.37 22.72
C GLY A 263 -6.43 -12.34 21.93
N LYS A 264 -6.64 -12.46 20.61
CA LYS A 264 -5.91 -13.37 19.71
C LYS A 264 -4.58 -12.78 19.28
N LEU A 265 -3.65 -12.69 20.22
CA LEU A 265 -2.30 -12.15 20.05
C LEU A 265 -1.25 -13.16 20.49
N ASP A 266 -0.16 -13.26 19.72
CA ASP A 266 1.04 -13.93 20.21
C ASP A 266 1.83 -13.05 21.18
N GLN A 267 2.81 -13.64 21.86
CA GLN A 267 3.62 -12.94 22.85
C GLN A 267 4.36 -11.72 22.26
N LYS A 268 4.80 -11.77 21.00
CA LYS A 268 5.55 -10.67 20.37
C LYS A 268 4.65 -9.46 20.13
N LYS A 269 3.42 -9.69 19.67
CA LYS A 269 2.39 -8.66 19.49
C LYS A 269 1.97 -8.07 20.83
N THR A 270 1.76 -8.90 21.84
CA THR A 270 1.47 -8.45 23.21
C THR A 270 2.60 -7.59 23.76
N ASN A 271 3.86 -8.02 23.61
CA ASN A 271 5.02 -7.24 24.05
C ASN A 271 5.12 -5.88 23.34
N LEU A 272 4.82 -5.81 22.04
CA LEU A 272 4.76 -4.54 21.32
C LEU A 272 3.73 -3.58 21.94
N LEU A 273 2.51 -4.05 22.23
CA LEU A 273 1.47 -3.23 22.84
C LEU A 273 1.83 -2.83 24.28
N LEU A 274 2.43 -3.72 25.06
CA LEU A 274 2.95 -3.43 26.39
C LEU A 274 4.04 -2.36 26.34
N ASN A 275 4.98 -2.46 25.39
CA ASN A 275 6.04 -1.47 25.23
C ASN A 275 5.48 -0.07 24.92
N LEU A 276 4.48 0.00 24.03
CA LEU A 276 3.80 1.25 23.70
C LEU A 276 3.07 1.84 24.92
N SER A 277 2.52 1.00 25.79
CA SER A 277 1.78 1.41 26.98
C SER A 277 2.71 1.89 28.10
N GLN A 278 3.76 1.12 28.39
CA GLN A 278 4.66 1.35 29.53
C GLN A 278 5.73 2.38 29.23
N TYR A 279 6.34 2.32 28.05
CA TYR A 279 7.48 3.16 27.67
C TYR A 279 7.10 4.24 26.67
N GLY A 280 5.91 4.18 26.06
CA GLY A 280 5.52 5.11 25.00
C GLY A 280 6.31 4.92 23.70
N ASN A 281 7.04 3.82 23.52
CA ASN A 281 7.79 3.52 22.31
C ASN A 281 7.78 2.02 21.99
N THR A 282 8.19 1.67 20.77
CA THR A 282 8.14 0.29 20.28
C THR A 282 9.33 -0.57 20.72
N MET A 283 10.33 0.02 21.37
CA MET A 283 11.62 -0.60 21.68
C MET A 283 11.72 -1.08 23.14
N GLY A 284 10.75 -0.73 23.99
CA GLY A 284 10.75 -1.11 25.40
C GLY A 284 11.87 -0.47 26.21
N THR A 285 12.43 0.65 25.72
CA THR A 285 13.52 1.39 26.36
C THR A 285 12.94 2.62 27.06
N PRO A 286 13.44 3.07 28.23
CA PRO A 286 13.02 4.34 28.83
C PRO A 286 13.18 5.53 27.87
N ASN A 287 12.22 6.47 27.88
CA ASN A 287 12.32 7.69 27.06
C ASN A 287 13.28 8.72 27.63
N TYR A 288 13.63 8.62 28.92
CA TYR A 288 14.59 9.53 29.54
C TYR A 288 15.95 9.46 28.82
N GLY A 289 16.48 10.61 28.40
CA GLY A 289 17.75 10.72 27.68
C GLY A 289 17.69 10.28 26.21
N ARG A 290 16.52 9.96 25.64
CA ARG A 290 16.40 9.43 24.26
C ARG A 290 17.01 10.33 23.18
N HIS A 291 17.08 11.63 23.47
CA HIS A 291 17.60 12.67 22.59
C HIS A 291 18.85 13.37 23.14
N GLU A 292 19.49 12.84 24.18
CA GLU A 292 20.70 13.46 24.76
C GLU A 292 21.83 13.58 23.72
N TRP A 293 21.99 12.57 22.87
CA TRP A 293 22.98 12.58 21.79
C TRP A 293 22.70 13.66 20.72
N LEU A 294 21.47 14.15 20.60
CA LEU A 294 21.10 15.26 19.71
C LEU A 294 21.53 16.62 20.29
N ARG A 295 21.48 16.77 21.62
CA ARG A 295 22.00 17.96 22.30
C ARG A 295 23.50 18.12 22.04
N GLY A 296 24.25 17.02 22.03
CA GLY A 296 25.68 17.02 21.65
C GLY A 296 25.94 17.48 20.20
N LEU A 297 24.93 17.46 19.34
CA LEU A 297 25.00 17.98 17.96
C LEU A 297 24.47 19.43 17.84
N GLY A 298 24.11 20.06 18.96
CA GLY A 298 23.58 21.42 19.02
C GLY A 298 22.08 21.53 18.70
N VAL A 299 21.33 20.42 18.68
CA VAL A 299 19.87 20.45 18.50
C VAL A 299 19.22 20.79 19.85
N LYS A 300 18.43 21.85 19.87
CA LYS A 300 17.71 22.33 21.05
C LYS A 300 16.38 21.59 21.23
N THR A 301 15.91 21.46 22.47
CA THR A 301 14.54 21.01 22.76
C THR A 301 13.53 22.13 22.47
N VAL A 302 12.25 21.78 22.42
CA VAL A 302 11.15 22.75 22.32
C VAL A 302 11.09 23.71 23.51
N GLU A 303 11.58 23.30 24.69
CA GLU A 303 11.69 24.15 25.88
C GLU A 303 12.87 25.12 25.78
N GLU A 304 14.02 24.65 25.26
CA GLU A 304 15.22 25.46 25.06
C GLU A 304 15.08 26.45 23.89
N ASN A 305 14.20 26.16 22.93
CA ASN A 305 13.95 27.01 21.77
C ASN A 305 12.45 27.20 21.51
N PRO A 306 11.74 28.05 22.28
CA PRO A 306 10.31 28.30 22.07
C PRO A 306 9.96 28.95 20.72
N GLY A 307 10.95 29.54 20.03
CA GLY A 307 10.80 30.19 18.72
C GLY A 307 11.00 29.27 17.52
N PHE A 308 11.07 27.94 17.73
CA PHE A 308 11.30 26.97 16.66
C PHE A 308 10.21 27.07 15.57
N GLN A 309 10.60 26.77 14.33
CA GLN A 309 9.68 26.77 13.17
C GLN A 309 9.29 25.36 12.74
N TYR A 310 10.15 24.38 13.02
CA TYR A 310 9.98 22.98 12.65
C TYR A 310 10.24 22.08 13.85
N LEU A 311 9.29 21.22 14.17
CA LEU A 311 9.53 20.10 15.06
C LEU A 311 10.18 18.96 14.25
N LEU A 312 11.39 18.55 14.62
CA LEU A 312 11.98 17.32 14.11
C LEU A 312 11.46 16.15 14.94
N TRP A 313 10.53 15.38 14.35
CA TRP A 313 10.04 14.14 14.93
C TRP A 313 11.01 13.00 14.62
N VAL A 314 11.76 12.58 15.63
CA VAL A 314 12.84 11.59 15.51
C VAL A 314 12.26 10.17 15.44
N GLY A 315 11.24 9.91 16.25
CA GLY A 315 10.51 8.64 16.32
C GLY A 315 11.33 7.51 16.96
N CYS A 316 10.67 6.36 17.18
CA CYS A 316 11.28 5.26 17.94
C CYS A 316 12.58 4.73 17.30
N MET A 317 12.59 4.53 15.97
CA MET A 317 13.80 4.08 15.29
C MET A 317 14.92 5.12 15.38
N GLY A 318 14.66 6.38 15.04
CA GLY A 318 15.68 7.43 15.07
C GLY A 318 16.28 7.66 16.46
N SER A 319 15.51 7.40 17.53
CA SER A 319 16.00 7.58 18.90
C SER A 319 16.80 6.39 19.42
N PHE A 320 16.44 5.15 19.07
CA PHE A 320 17.00 3.95 19.72
C PHE A 320 17.80 3.03 18.81
N ASP A 321 17.50 2.99 17.50
CA ASP A 321 18.23 2.16 16.55
C ASP A 321 19.51 2.87 16.07
N SER A 322 20.66 2.21 16.24
CA SER A 322 21.97 2.79 15.95
C SER A 322 22.14 3.17 14.49
N ARG A 323 21.58 2.38 13.56
CA ARG A 323 21.65 2.66 12.13
C ARG A 323 20.77 3.85 11.75
N ALA A 324 19.58 3.95 12.31
CA ALA A 324 18.66 5.06 12.11
C ALA A 324 19.18 6.37 12.72
N ARG A 325 19.93 6.32 13.83
CA ARG A 325 20.61 7.50 14.39
C ARG A 325 21.55 8.15 13.37
N GLU A 326 22.27 7.37 12.56
CA GLU A 326 23.13 7.90 11.50
C GLU A 326 22.36 8.66 10.41
N ILE A 327 21.12 8.25 10.12
CA ILE A 327 20.21 8.97 9.20
C ILE A 327 19.87 10.34 9.78
N VAL A 328 19.52 10.39 11.07
CA VAL A 328 19.17 11.63 11.78
C VAL A 328 20.39 12.55 11.89
N LYS A 329 21.59 12.01 12.19
CA LYS A 329 22.85 12.79 12.19
C LYS A 329 23.10 13.44 10.84
N ALA A 330 22.99 12.68 9.75
CA ALA A 330 23.17 13.22 8.41
C ALA A 330 22.16 14.32 8.08
N LEU A 331 20.90 14.16 8.48
CA LEU A 331 19.90 15.22 8.33
C LEU A 331 20.26 16.48 9.12
N ILE A 332 20.72 16.34 10.36
CA ILE A 332 21.14 17.47 11.21
C ILE A 332 22.33 18.21 10.61
N GLU A 333 23.30 17.49 10.07
CA GLU A 333 24.45 18.11 9.39
C GLU A 333 24.02 18.91 8.16
N VAL A 334 23.09 18.39 7.35
CA VAL A 334 22.52 19.14 6.22
C VAL A 334 21.72 20.37 6.70
N LEU A 335 20.97 20.25 7.79
CA LEU A 335 20.23 21.38 8.38
C LEU A 335 21.17 22.45 8.95
N ARG A 336 22.31 22.05 9.50
CA ARG A 336 23.35 22.95 9.97
C ARG A 336 23.97 23.73 8.81
N GLU A 337 24.34 23.02 7.74
CA GLU A 337 24.86 23.64 6.51
C GLU A 337 23.85 24.62 5.88
N ALA A 338 22.56 24.29 5.95
CA ALA A 338 21.49 25.16 5.49
C ALA A 338 21.25 26.40 6.38
N GLY A 339 21.92 26.53 7.53
CA GLY A 339 21.66 27.58 8.51
C GLY A 339 20.28 27.49 9.16
N LEU A 340 19.71 26.28 9.25
CA LEU A 340 18.35 26.03 9.76
C LEU A 340 18.32 25.35 11.13
N LEU A 341 19.48 25.00 11.70
CA LEU A 341 19.53 24.25 12.96
C LEU A 341 18.81 24.99 14.11
N ASP A 342 18.98 26.30 14.23
CA ASP A 342 18.29 27.13 15.24
C ASP A 342 16.78 27.28 14.99
N LYS A 343 16.26 26.87 13.83
CA LYS A 343 14.82 26.87 13.52
C LYS A 343 14.18 25.51 13.81
N VAL A 344 14.96 24.51 14.21
CA VAL A 344 14.52 23.15 14.46
C VAL A 344 14.60 22.87 15.96
N ALA A 345 13.59 22.18 16.48
CA ALA A 345 13.59 21.67 17.85
C ALA A 345 13.11 20.22 17.90
N VAL A 346 13.44 19.52 18.98
CA VAL A 346 12.95 18.17 19.29
C VAL A 346 12.16 18.16 20.60
N LEU A 347 11.26 17.20 20.78
CA LEU A 347 10.48 17.06 22.02
C LEU A 347 11.29 16.52 23.21
N GLY A 348 12.55 16.14 23.02
CA GLY A 348 13.34 15.53 24.09
C GLY A 348 12.70 14.25 24.62
N ASP A 349 12.58 14.15 25.95
CA ASP A 349 12.06 12.98 26.65
C ASP A 349 10.52 12.87 26.58
N GLU A 350 9.82 13.95 26.22
CA GLU A 350 8.36 13.95 26.02
C GLU A 350 7.95 13.31 24.69
N GLU A 351 8.87 13.08 23.75
CA GLU A 351 8.53 12.40 22.50
C GLU A 351 8.05 10.97 22.81
N THR A 352 6.99 10.51 22.12
CA THR A 352 6.50 9.12 22.21
C THR A 352 6.37 8.50 20.82
N CYS A 353 5.73 7.34 20.68
CA CYS A 353 5.48 6.71 19.39
C CYS A 353 4.48 7.53 18.56
N CYS A 354 4.56 7.47 17.24
CA CYS A 354 3.53 8.03 16.36
C CYS A 354 2.23 7.21 16.35
N GLY A 355 2.22 6.01 16.94
CA GLY A 355 1.04 5.15 17.02
C GLY A 355 0.76 4.27 15.79
N ASP A 356 1.52 4.41 14.69
CA ASP A 356 1.33 3.55 13.48
C ASP A 356 1.32 2.05 13.81
N PRO A 357 2.26 1.49 14.60
CA PRO A 357 2.28 0.06 14.86
C PRO A 357 1.01 -0.46 15.56
N ALA A 358 0.47 0.30 16.53
CA ALA A 358 -0.79 -0.05 17.20
C ALA A 358 -1.94 -0.06 16.19
N ARG A 359 -2.08 1.01 15.40
CA ARG A 359 -3.16 1.14 14.42
C ARG A 359 -3.13 0.03 13.37
N ARG A 360 -1.93 -0.29 12.84
CA ARG A 360 -1.80 -1.33 11.81
C ARG A 360 -1.91 -2.74 12.36
N LEU A 361 -1.64 -2.94 13.65
CA LEU A 361 -1.93 -4.19 14.35
C LEU A 361 -3.44 -4.37 14.62
N GLY A 362 -4.21 -3.28 14.60
CA GLY A 362 -5.65 -3.29 14.87
C GLY A 362 -6.00 -2.85 16.29
N GLU A 363 -5.03 -2.37 17.07
CA GLU A 363 -5.30 -1.81 18.40
C GLU A 363 -5.67 -0.32 18.25
N GLU A 364 -6.94 -0.09 17.94
CA GLU A 364 -7.45 1.25 17.58
C GLU A 364 -7.50 2.18 18.79
N GLY A 365 -7.94 1.69 19.95
CA GLY A 365 -8.01 2.49 21.18
C GLY A 365 -6.64 3.05 21.57
N ARG A 366 -5.62 2.19 21.63
CA ARG A 366 -4.24 2.62 21.92
C ARG A 366 -3.72 3.62 20.90
N PHE A 367 -4.02 3.43 19.61
CA PHE A 367 -3.63 4.39 18.59
C PHE A 367 -4.22 5.77 18.86
N GLN A 368 -5.51 5.85 19.17
CA GLN A 368 -6.19 7.13 19.39
C GLN A 368 -5.71 7.81 20.68
N GLU A 369 -5.46 7.07 21.76
CA GLU A 369 -4.82 7.59 22.99
C GLU A 369 -3.46 8.24 22.69
N ILE A 370 -2.60 7.53 21.95
CA ILE A 370 -1.28 8.02 21.56
C ILE A 370 -1.42 9.27 20.68
N ALA A 371 -2.37 9.26 19.74
CA ALA A 371 -2.61 10.38 18.84
C ALA A 371 -3.06 11.62 19.63
N LEU A 372 -4.03 11.49 20.53
CA LEU A 372 -4.52 12.60 21.35
C LEU A 372 -3.42 13.20 22.21
N ARG A 373 -2.67 12.37 22.95
CA ARG A 373 -1.57 12.84 23.79
C ARG A 373 -0.52 13.60 22.98
N ASN A 374 -0.15 13.08 21.80
CA ASN A 374 0.80 13.76 20.93
C ASN A 374 0.23 15.07 20.37
N ILE A 375 -1.05 15.13 20.02
CA ILE A 375 -1.72 16.35 19.56
C ILE A 375 -1.77 17.42 20.66
N GLU A 376 -2.04 17.03 21.91
CA GLU A 376 -1.99 17.93 23.06
C GLU A 376 -0.59 18.49 23.27
N LEU A 377 0.44 17.66 23.13
CA LEU A 377 1.83 18.09 23.20
C LEU A 377 2.18 19.07 22.06
N PHE A 378 1.71 18.79 20.85
CA PHE A 378 1.88 19.69 19.70
C PHE A 378 1.19 21.04 19.92
N ARG A 379 -0.01 21.05 20.54
CA ARG A 379 -0.71 22.28 20.93
C ARG A 379 0.05 23.04 22.00
N LYS A 380 0.50 22.36 23.06
CA LYS A 380 1.27 22.93 24.18
C LYS A 380 2.46 23.74 23.66
N TYR A 381 3.19 23.20 22.68
CA TYR A 381 4.38 23.85 22.11
C TYR A 381 4.14 24.63 20.82
N GLY A 382 2.88 24.82 20.40
CA GLY A 382 2.56 25.61 19.20
C GLY A 382 3.14 25.04 17.90
N VAL A 383 3.27 23.71 17.79
CA VAL A 383 3.85 23.04 16.61
C VAL A 383 3.01 23.35 15.37
N ARG A 384 3.63 23.94 14.35
CA ARG A 384 3.01 24.23 13.04
C ARG A 384 3.55 23.38 11.90
N ARG A 385 4.79 22.92 12.01
CA ARG A 385 5.45 22.11 10.99
C ARG A 385 6.21 20.96 11.62
N ILE A 386 6.09 19.77 11.05
CA ILE A 386 6.78 18.57 11.50
C ILE A 386 7.66 18.06 10.37
N ILE A 387 8.93 17.78 10.66
CA ILE A 387 9.84 17.05 9.79
C ILE A 387 10.02 15.65 10.37
N THR A 388 9.89 14.61 9.56
CA THR A 388 10.18 13.24 10.01
C THR A 388 10.94 12.44 8.95
N ILE A 389 11.81 11.54 9.41
CA ILE A 389 12.54 10.61 8.53
C ILE A 389 11.75 9.32 8.23
N CYS A 390 10.60 9.13 8.87
CA CYS A 390 9.85 7.88 8.82
C CYS A 390 8.54 8.07 8.02
N PRO A 391 8.36 7.39 6.88
CA PRO A 391 7.12 7.39 6.12
C PRO A 391 5.88 6.94 6.90
N HIS A 392 6.06 6.08 7.91
CA HIS A 392 4.96 5.65 8.78
C HIS A 392 4.49 6.80 9.65
N GLY A 393 5.41 7.50 10.32
CA GLY A 393 5.11 8.74 11.05
C GLY A 393 4.51 9.80 10.13
N TYR A 394 5.09 10.01 8.95
CA TYR A 394 4.58 10.94 7.95
C TYR A 394 3.11 10.67 7.59
N ASN A 395 2.79 9.42 7.21
CA ASN A 395 1.42 9.03 6.90
C ASN A 395 0.49 9.22 8.11
N THR A 396 0.95 8.85 9.29
CA THR A 396 0.13 8.90 10.49
C THR A 396 -0.19 10.33 10.93
N PHE A 397 0.79 11.23 10.94
CA PHE A 397 0.54 12.64 11.27
C PHE A 397 -0.32 13.34 10.22
N LYS A 398 -0.04 13.09 8.93
CA LYS A 398 -0.71 13.77 7.82
C LYS A 398 -2.16 13.32 7.64
N ASN A 399 -2.43 12.02 7.74
CA ASN A 399 -3.72 11.44 7.34
C ASN A 399 -4.52 10.92 8.53
N ASP A 400 -3.85 10.22 9.46
CA ASP A 400 -4.53 9.46 10.52
C ASP A 400 -4.89 10.35 11.71
N TYR A 401 -4.01 11.24 12.14
CA TYR A 401 -4.26 12.13 13.27
C TYR A 401 -5.36 13.16 12.96
N ALA A 402 -5.47 13.62 11.71
CA ALA A 402 -6.51 14.55 11.28
C ALA A 402 -7.94 13.97 11.39
N LYS A 403 -8.07 12.63 11.46
CA LYS A 403 -9.35 11.94 11.73
C LYS A 403 -9.68 11.92 13.22
N VAL A 404 -8.67 11.80 14.08
CA VAL A 404 -8.81 11.82 15.53
C VAL A 404 -9.13 13.24 16.02
N ASP A 405 -8.38 14.23 15.51
CA ASP A 405 -8.55 15.64 15.86
C ASP A 405 -8.34 16.55 14.64
N PRO A 406 -9.38 17.31 14.21
CA PRO A 406 -9.30 18.22 13.07
C PRO A 406 -8.20 19.28 13.17
N TRP A 407 -7.70 19.61 14.37
CA TRP A 407 -6.62 20.58 14.55
C TRP A 407 -5.35 20.22 13.78
N MET A 408 -5.08 18.92 13.57
CA MET A 408 -3.92 18.49 12.78
C MET A 408 -3.98 18.88 11.31
N ARG A 409 -5.15 19.27 10.77
CA ARG A 409 -5.24 19.83 9.41
C ARG A 409 -4.47 21.14 9.25
N GLY A 410 -4.22 21.85 10.35
CA GLY A 410 -3.44 23.08 10.39
C GLY A 410 -1.92 22.87 10.58
N VAL A 411 -1.44 21.62 10.60
CA VAL A 411 -0.02 21.29 10.79
C VAL A 411 0.55 20.74 9.48
N GLU A 412 1.61 21.37 8.98
CA GLU A 412 2.31 20.90 7.79
C GLU A 412 3.27 19.76 8.15
N VAL A 413 3.13 18.61 7.50
CA VAL A 413 4.00 17.45 7.74
C VAL A 413 4.88 17.21 6.53
N TYR A 414 6.19 17.19 6.74
CA TYR A 414 7.22 16.97 5.74
C TYR A 414 7.93 15.64 5.98
N HIS A 415 8.03 14.83 4.94
CA HIS A 415 9.05 13.80 4.92
C HIS A 415 10.40 14.46 4.65
N HIS A 416 11.49 13.97 5.26
CA HIS A 416 12.80 14.61 5.11
C HIS A 416 13.24 14.77 3.65
N VAL A 417 12.82 13.86 2.76
CA VAL A 417 13.10 13.99 1.32
C VAL A 417 12.47 15.24 0.67
N GLU A 418 11.25 15.60 1.06
CA GLU A 418 10.56 16.78 0.54
C GLU A 418 11.28 18.04 1.02
N PHE A 419 11.71 18.02 2.28
CA PHE A 419 12.49 19.09 2.87
C PHE A 419 13.85 19.26 2.19
N LEU A 420 14.63 18.18 2.05
CA LEU A 420 15.93 18.16 1.38
C LEU A 420 15.82 18.63 -0.07
N ARG A 421 14.80 18.17 -0.81
CA ARG A 421 14.52 18.64 -2.18
C ARG A 421 14.35 20.15 -2.20
N GLY A 422 13.53 20.70 -1.30
CA GLY A 422 13.30 22.14 -1.21
C GLY A 422 14.59 22.93 -0.93
N LEU A 423 15.47 22.43 -0.07
CA LEU A 423 16.77 23.09 0.21
C LEU A 423 17.69 23.12 -1.01
N VAL A 424 17.76 22.01 -1.74
CA VAL A 424 18.63 21.86 -2.90
C VAL A 424 18.10 22.62 -4.12
N GLU A 425 16.79 22.61 -4.35
CA GLU A 425 16.17 23.37 -5.46
C GLU A 425 16.27 24.88 -5.26
N LYS A 426 16.11 25.36 -4.03
CA LYS A 426 16.28 26.79 -3.68
C LYS A 426 17.75 27.24 -3.65
N GLY A 427 18.70 26.32 -3.81
CA GLY A 427 20.13 26.62 -3.75
C GLY A 427 20.65 26.97 -2.36
N VAL A 428 19.84 26.74 -1.30
CA VAL A 428 20.26 26.90 0.10
C VAL A 428 21.36 25.89 0.43
N VAL A 429 21.18 24.66 -0.04
CA VAL A 429 22.18 23.60 0.03
C VAL A 429 22.69 23.31 -1.38
N LYS A 430 24.00 23.40 -1.57
CA LYS A 430 24.65 23.06 -2.83
C LYS A 430 25.23 21.66 -2.77
N VAL A 431 24.96 20.86 -3.80
CA VAL A 431 25.48 19.50 -3.93
C VAL A 431 26.33 19.36 -5.18
N SER A 432 27.25 18.40 -5.15
CA SER A 432 28.12 18.05 -6.29
C SER A 432 27.67 16.74 -6.93
N MET A 433 27.85 16.66 -8.25
CA MET A 433 27.63 15.43 -9.00
C MET A 433 28.76 14.45 -8.72
N GLY A 434 28.42 13.22 -8.33
CA GLY A 434 29.34 12.09 -8.23
C GLY A 434 29.17 11.08 -9.37
N ASN A 435 30.04 10.08 -9.41
CA ASN A 435 30.02 9.00 -10.42
C ASN A 435 29.29 7.73 -9.94
N ILE A 436 28.58 7.79 -8.82
CA ILE A 436 27.90 6.63 -8.22
C ILE A 436 26.60 6.35 -8.98
N VAL A 437 26.37 5.06 -9.27
CA VAL A 437 25.09 4.58 -9.80
C VAL A 437 24.19 4.16 -8.64
N PHE A 438 23.05 4.81 -8.50
CA PHE A 438 22.06 4.58 -7.46
C PHE A 438 20.83 3.86 -8.01
N THR A 439 20.16 3.10 -7.14
CA THR A 439 18.76 2.70 -7.31
C THR A 439 17.98 3.12 -6.08
N ILE A 440 16.69 3.39 -6.21
CA ILE A 440 15.84 3.84 -5.10
C ILE A 440 14.93 2.70 -4.65
N HIS A 441 14.84 2.50 -3.34
CA HIS A 441 13.72 1.79 -2.74
C HIS A 441 12.70 2.79 -2.21
N ASP A 442 11.65 3.01 -2.99
CA ASP A 442 10.52 3.84 -2.58
C ASP A 442 9.72 3.16 -1.46
N PRO A 443 9.55 3.78 -0.27
CA PRO A 443 8.72 3.23 0.80
C PRO A 443 7.24 3.29 0.43
N CYS A 444 6.49 2.22 0.74
CA CYS A 444 5.07 2.13 0.41
C CYS A 444 4.23 3.29 1.01
N TYR A 445 4.41 3.59 2.30
CA TYR A 445 3.70 4.70 2.95
C TYR A 445 4.07 6.09 2.40
N LEU A 446 5.19 6.23 1.70
CA LEU A 446 5.59 7.51 1.10
C LEU A 446 5.08 7.62 -0.35
N ALA A 447 5.50 6.69 -1.20
CA ALA A 447 5.23 6.73 -2.62
C ALA A 447 3.80 6.34 -2.97
N ARG A 448 3.30 5.22 -2.42
CA ARG A 448 1.99 4.68 -2.79
C ARG A 448 0.85 5.35 -2.02
N TYR A 449 1.00 5.53 -0.72
CA TYR A 449 -0.06 6.12 0.12
C TYR A 449 -0.18 7.63 -0.04
N ASN A 450 0.93 8.31 -0.27
CA ASN A 450 1.01 9.77 -0.23
C ASN A 450 1.51 10.41 -1.53
N GLY A 451 1.80 9.62 -2.58
CA GLY A 451 2.18 10.13 -3.90
C GLY A 451 3.57 10.79 -3.95
N VAL A 452 4.37 10.69 -2.90
CA VAL A 452 5.71 11.32 -2.84
C VAL A 452 6.72 10.43 -3.56
N VAL A 453 6.87 10.68 -4.86
CA VAL A 453 7.71 9.90 -5.80
C VAL A 453 8.81 10.75 -6.42
N GLU A 454 8.51 11.96 -6.85
CA GLU A 454 9.47 12.77 -7.59
C GLU A 454 10.64 13.33 -6.76
N PRO A 455 10.47 13.78 -5.49
CA PRO A 455 11.56 14.40 -4.73
C PRO A 455 12.84 13.57 -4.65
N GLN A 456 12.72 12.27 -4.42
CA GLN A 456 13.85 11.35 -4.35
C GLN A 456 14.62 11.25 -5.67
N ARG A 457 13.93 11.29 -6.82
CA ARG A 457 14.54 11.19 -8.15
C ARG A 457 15.29 12.46 -8.51
N VAL A 458 14.68 13.61 -8.25
CA VAL A 458 15.30 14.93 -8.43
C VAL A 458 16.59 15.04 -7.64
N LEU A 459 16.57 14.64 -6.37
CA LEU A 459 17.74 14.67 -5.50
C LEU A 459 18.85 13.73 -6.00
N ILE A 460 18.52 12.48 -6.32
CA ILE A 460 19.52 11.51 -6.78
C ILE A 460 20.15 11.91 -8.12
N ASN A 461 19.38 12.45 -9.06
CA ASN A 461 19.91 12.92 -10.34
C ASN A 461 20.82 14.16 -10.21
N ARG A 462 20.84 14.86 -9.07
CA ARG A 462 21.80 15.95 -8.80
C ARG A 462 23.14 15.48 -8.24
N VAL A 463 23.20 14.26 -7.72
CA VAL A 463 24.38 13.72 -7.02
C VAL A 463 24.95 12.45 -7.66
N GLY A 464 24.23 11.83 -8.60
CA GLY A 464 24.74 10.70 -9.38
C GLY A 464 23.75 10.22 -10.43
N LYS A 465 23.96 8.97 -10.89
CA LYS A 465 23.14 8.36 -11.95
C LYS A 465 22.08 7.42 -11.36
N LEU A 466 20.81 7.63 -11.68
CA LEU A 466 19.73 6.74 -11.27
C LEU A 466 19.53 5.57 -12.25
N ARG A 467 19.37 4.36 -11.71
CA ARG A 467 18.83 3.18 -12.39
C ARG A 467 17.63 2.65 -11.61
N GLU A 468 16.45 2.79 -12.20
CA GLU A 468 15.20 2.37 -11.57
C GLU A 468 15.05 0.85 -11.59
N ALA A 469 14.57 0.30 -10.47
CA ALA A 469 14.14 -1.09 -10.43
C ALA A 469 12.82 -1.26 -11.20
N ARG A 470 12.54 -2.48 -11.67
CA ARG A 470 11.28 -2.79 -12.37
C ARG A 470 10.04 -2.32 -11.60
N TYR A 471 10.04 -2.53 -10.27
CA TYR A 471 9.01 -2.06 -9.36
C TYR A 471 9.52 -0.86 -8.57
N HIS A 472 9.11 0.34 -8.96
CA HIS A 472 9.50 1.62 -8.36
C HIS A 472 8.27 2.54 -8.21
N GLY A 473 8.44 3.68 -7.54
CA GLY A 473 7.39 4.67 -7.27
C GLY A 473 6.19 4.03 -6.55
N ALA A 474 4.97 4.35 -6.97
CA ALA A 474 3.76 3.76 -6.41
C ALA A 474 3.65 2.23 -6.62
N GLN A 475 4.37 1.68 -7.62
CA GLN A 475 4.44 0.23 -7.90
C GLN A 475 5.54 -0.50 -7.11
N THR A 476 6.27 0.20 -6.23
CA THR A 476 7.36 -0.38 -5.41
C THR A 476 7.00 -1.67 -4.68
N PHE A 477 7.89 -2.65 -4.65
CA PHE A 477 7.68 -3.87 -3.87
C PHE A 477 8.05 -3.64 -2.40
N CYS A 478 7.27 -4.17 -1.45
CA CYS A 478 7.43 -3.90 -0.01
C CYS A 478 8.76 -4.46 0.55
N CYS A 479 9.30 -3.81 1.59
CA CYS A 479 10.46 -4.31 2.33
C CYS A 479 10.11 -5.41 3.35
N GLY A 480 8.84 -5.52 3.77
CA GLY A 480 8.35 -6.54 4.71
C GLY A 480 8.01 -6.04 6.13
N ALA A 481 8.41 -4.82 6.51
CA ALA A 481 8.28 -4.33 7.89
C ALA A 481 6.89 -3.76 8.29
N GLY A 482 6.08 -3.35 7.31
CA GLY A 482 4.78 -2.71 7.57
C GLY A 482 3.77 -3.63 8.26
N GLY A 483 2.62 -3.11 8.68
CA GLY A 483 1.60 -3.95 9.34
C GLY A 483 2.02 -4.46 10.71
N ALA A 484 2.95 -3.77 11.37
CA ALA A 484 3.67 -4.18 12.57
C ALA A 484 4.55 -5.45 12.43
N ASN A 485 4.79 -5.93 11.21
CA ASN A 485 5.60 -7.14 10.96
C ASN A 485 7.08 -6.98 11.29
N TYR A 486 7.56 -5.76 11.58
CA TYR A 486 8.90 -5.56 12.12
C TYR A 486 9.09 -6.23 13.50
N TRP A 487 8.01 -6.34 14.29
CA TRP A 487 8.07 -6.79 15.69
C TRP A 487 7.67 -8.25 15.91
N TYR A 488 7.09 -8.91 14.90
CA TYR A 488 6.70 -10.31 15.00
C TYR A 488 7.03 -11.07 13.72
N ASP A 489 7.22 -12.38 13.84
CA ASP A 489 7.48 -13.24 12.70
C ASP A 489 6.18 -13.66 12.04
N VAL A 490 6.22 -13.74 10.71
CA VAL A 490 5.18 -14.39 9.92
C VAL A 490 5.84 -15.56 9.17
N PRO A 491 5.23 -16.76 9.19
CA PRO A 491 5.69 -17.88 8.38
C PRO A 491 5.76 -17.51 6.90
N GLU A 492 6.92 -17.72 6.27
CA GLU A 492 7.14 -17.43 4.85
C GLU A 492 8.21 -18.36 4.26
N GLU A 493 8.06 -18.71 2.98
CA GLU A 493 9.04 -19.54 2.25
C GLU A 493 10.31 -18.75 1.93
N ARG A 494 10.15 -17.46 1.62
CA ARG A 494 11.25 -16.54 1.34
C ARG A 494 10.95 -15.19 1.97
N ARG A 495 11.91 -14.66 2.74
CA ARG A 495 11.79 -13.33 3.36
C ARG A 495 11.51 -12.26 2.30
N ILE A 496 10.47 -11.44 2.53
CA ILE A 496 10.06 -10.35 1.62
C ILE A 496 11.25 -9.41 1.33
N SER A 497 12.03 -9.07 2.36
CA SER A 497 13.22 -8.21 2.23
C SER A 497 14.27 -8.80 1.29
N HIS A 498 14.48 -10.13 1.30
CA HIS A 498 15.44 -10.80 0.42
C HIS A 498 14.99 -10.76 -1.04
N ILE A 499 13.69 -10.93 -1.29
CA ILE A 499 13.12 -10.79 -2.63
C ILE A 499 13.31 -9.36 -3.13
N ARG A 500 13.00 -8.36 -2.28
CA ARG A 500 13.15 -6.96 -2.65
C ARG A 500 14.61 -6.59 -2.90
N LEU A 501 15.53 -7.05 -2.08
CA LEU A 501 16.96 -6.81 -2.26
C LEU A 501 17.44 -7.34 -3.61
N GLY A 502 17.04 -8.55 -3.99
CA GLY A 502 17.35 -9.12 -5.31
C GLY A 502 16.88 -8.23 -6.46
N GLN A 503 15.62 -7.78 -6.43
CA GLN A 503 15.06 -6.88 -7.46
C GLN A 503 15.81 -5.55 -7.57
N LEU A 504 16.32 -5.03 -6.44
CA LEU A 504 17.11 -3.79 -6.43
C LEU A 504 18.51 -4.03 -6.99
N MET A 505 19.12 -5.17 -6.68
CA MET A 505 20.46 -5.55 -7.18
C MET A 505 20.46 -5.85 -8.68
N GLU A 506 19.36 -6.33 -9.25
CA GLU A 506 19.19 -6.55 -10.70
C GLU A 506 19.43 -5.27 -11.54
N THR A 507 19.31 -4.09 -10.94
CA THR A 507 19.62 -2.81 -11.60
C THR A 507 21.12 -2.59 -11.86
N GLY A 508 21.98 -3.37 -11.19
CA GLY A 508 23.43 -3.18 -11.20
C GLY A 508 23.87 -1.85 -10.56
N ALA A 509 23.05 -1.25 -9.70
CA ALA A 509 23.42 -0.08 -8.93
C ALA A 509 24.43 -0.42 -7.82
N GLN A 510 25.33 0.53 -7.53
CA GLN A 510 26.35 0.41 -6.49
C GLN A 510 25.77 0.72 -5.10
N ALA A 511 24.73 1.54 -5.04
CA ALA A 511 24.05 1.91 -3.81
C ALA A 511 22.52 1.88 -3.95
N ILE A 512 21.87 1.32 -2.95
CA ILE A 512 20.41 1.33 -2.76
C ILE A 512 20.08 2.47 -1.82
N VAL A 513 19.35 3.45 -2.33
CA VAL A 513 18.88 4.60 -1.56
C VAL A 513 17.53 4.27 -0.93
N THR A 514 17.47 4.44 0.38
CA THR A 514 16.27 4.26 1.20
C THR A 514 15.79 5.61 1.72
N LEU A 515 14.52 5.64 2.13
CA LEU A 515 13.82 6.84 2.63
C LEU A 515 13.00 6.49 3.88
N CYS A 516 13.41 5.47 4.63
CA CYS A 516 12.64 4.92 5.74
C CYS A 516 13.56 4.09 6.63
N PRO A 517 13.62 4.36 7.95
CA PRO A 517 14.39 3.57 8.89
C PRO A 517 14.06 2.07 8.86
N PHE A 518 12.78 1.71 8.77
CA PHE A 518 12.39 0.31 8.68
C PHE A 518 12.86 -0.34 7.37
N CYS A 519 12.71 0.34 6.24
CA CYS A 519 13.21 -0.21 4.97
C CYS A 519 14.73 -0.34 4.97
N ASN A 520 15.43 0.63 5.55
CA ASN A 520 16.88 0.60 5.72
C ASN A 520 17.32 -0.60 6.57
N ALA A 521 16.68 -0.82 7.72
CA ALA A 521 16.94 -1.97 8.59
C ALA A 521 16.69 -3.31 7.86
N MET A 522 15.52 -3.47 7.23
CA MET A 522 15.15 -4.71 6.53
C MET A 522 16.09 -5.04 5.36
N LEU A 523 16.53 -4.05 4.60
CA LEU A 523 17.40 -4.25 3.44
C LEU A 523 18.86 -4.45 3.85
N ASN A 524 19.34 -3.78 4.91
CA ASN A 524 20.66 -4.06 5.47
C ASN A 524 20.74 -5.46 6.06
N ASP A 525 19.74 -5.89 6.83
CA ASP A 525 19.68 -7.26 7.34
C ASP A 525 19.69 -8.29 6.20
N ALA A 526 18.89 -8.06 5.16
CA ALA A 526 18.90 -8.90 3.96
C ALA A 526 20.27 -8.95 3.28
N ALA A 527 20.96 -7.81 3.17
CA ALA A 527 22.29 -7.73 2.54
C ALA A 527 23.34 -8.48 3.35
N ARG A 528 23.30 -8.37 4.67
CA ARG A 528 24.16 -9.10 5.61
C ARG A 528 23.95 -10.60 5.52
N VAL A 529 22.70 -11.06 5.62
CA VAL A 529 22.36 -12.49 5.55
C VAL A 529 22.75 -13.10 4.19
N LYS A 530 22.71 -12.31 3.11
CA LYS A 530 23.14 -12.73 1.77
C LYS A 530 24.65 -12.59 1.53
N GLY A 531 25.40 -11.97 2.44
CA GLY A 531 26.84 -11.74 2.28
C GLY A 531 27.18 -10.79 1.12
N VAL A 532 26.33 -9.79 0.85
CA VAL A 532 26.49 -8.86 -0.29
C VAL A 532 26.74 -7.40 0.13
N GLU A 533 27.01 -7.14 1.40
CA GLU A 533 27.30 -5.80 1.94
C GLU A 533 28.52 -5.15 1.25
N GLY A 534 29.49 -5.93 0.79
CA GLY A 534 30.63 -5.43 -0.01
C GLY A 534 30.30 -5.16 -1.48
N LYS A 535 29.14 -5.62 -1.98
CA LYS A 535 28.71 -5.46 -3.39
C LYS A 535 27.74 -4.31 -3.58
N VAL A 536 26.87 -4.06 -2.60
CA VAL A 536 25.86 -3.00 -2.67
C VAL A 536 25.69 -2.34 -1.31
N LYS A 537 25.76 -1.00 -1.27
CA LYS A 537 25.58 -0.22 -0.05
C LYS A 537 24.12 0.18 0.12
N VAL A 538 23.52 -0.06 1.29
CA VAL A 538 22.18 0.44 1.64
C VAL A 538 22.32 1.71 2.47
N ILE A 539 21.85 2.84 1.93
CA ILE A 539 22.08 4.18 2.48
C ILE A 539 20.79 5.00 2.45
N ASP A 540 20.56 5.88 3.42
CA ASP A 540 19.42 6.81 3.37
C ASP A 540 19.74 8.04 2.52
N ILE A 541 18.72 8.63 1.91
CA ILE A 541 18.86 9.84 1.10
C ILE A 541 19.51 11.02 1.86
N ALA A 542 19.28 11.17 3.17
CA ALA A 542 19.95 12.21 3.97
C ALA A 542 21.46 12.04 3.97
N GLU A 543 21.94 10.79 4.13
CA GLU A 543 23.36 10.47 4.12
C GLU A 543 23.99 10.66 2.73
N VAL A 544 23.22 10.36 1.67
CA VAL A 544 23.64 10.63 0.30
C VAL A 544 23.84 12.14 0.08
N ILE A 545 22.86 12.96 0.48
CA ILE A 545 22.95 14.42 0.33
C ILE A 545 24.10 14.98 1.15
N ARG A 546 24.24 14.56 2.42
CA ARG A 546 25.39 14.94 3.25
C ARG A 546 26.72 14.66 2.56
N ALA A 547 26.89 13.47 1.99
CA ALA A 547 28.15 13.06 1.36
C ALA A 547 28.51 13.87 0.10
N HIS A 548 27.55 14.60 -0.48
CA HIS A 548 27.75 15.38 -1.70
C HIS A 548 27.65 16.89 -1.47
N LEU A 549 27.56 17.35 -0.22
CA LEU A 549 27.57 18.77 0.12
C LEU A 549 28.83 19.43 -0.46
N ARG A 550 28.65 20.60 -1.09
CA ARG A 550 29.74 21.46 -1.51
C ARG A 550 30.02 22.46 -0.39
N SER A 551 31.26 22.47 0.09
CA SER A 551 31.83 23.54 0.91
C SER A 551 31.80 24.88 0.19
#